data_AF-A0A928R4E1-F1
#
_entry.id   AF-A0A928R4E1-F1
#
_cell.length_a   1.000
_cell.length_b   1.000
_cell.length_c   1.000
_cell.angle_alpha   90.00
_cell.angle_beta   90.00
_cell.angle_gamma   90.00
#
_symmetry.space_group_name_H-M   'P 1'
#
loop_
_entity.id
_entity.type
_entity.pdbx_description
1 polymer ?
#
loop_
_entity_poly.entity_id
_entity_poly.type
_entity_poly.pdbx_seq_one_letter_code
_entity_poly.pdbx_strand_id
1 'polypeptide(L)'
;MVNSDIAVMLKKKTSGAHSGTYLKLLNIRSSLKFPVSESYEIAADVKIGRSRECEIKIDDPFMSAVHAEILLQDGYCFLHDMGSTNGTLLNGEAVEGDPIELING
;
A
#
# COMPACT_ATOMS: atom_id res chain seq x y z
N MET A 1 -12.41 -1.27 -18.57
CA MET A 1 -11.55 -1.80 -17.50
C MET A 1 -10.94 -0.62 -16.80
N VAL A 2 -11.45 -0.28 -15.62
CA VAL A 2 -10.83 0.71 -14.73
C VAL A 2 -9.93 -0.10 -13.81
N ASN A 3 -8.64 -0.12 -14.10
CA ASN A 3 -7.67 -0.75 -13.21
C ASN A 3 -7.57 0.15 -11.98
N SER A 4 -8.02 -0.37 -10.85
CA SER A 4 -7.73 0.22 -9.54
C SER A 4 -6.33 -0.19 -9.15
N ASP A 5 -5.37 0.49 -9.76
CA ASP A 5 -3.94 0.28 -9.53
C ASP A 5 -3.59 0.78 -8.12
N ILE A 6 -3.29 -0.12 -7.18
CA ILE A 6 -2.55 0.26 -5.98
C ILE A 6 -1.09 0.35 -6.38
N ALA A 7 -0.51 1.56 -6.44
CA ALA A 7 0.94 1.73 -6.57
C ALA A 7 1.50 2.27 -5.26
N VAL A 8 2.29 1.43 -4.59
CA VAL A 8 2.94 1.69 -3.30
C VAL A 8 4.35 2.23 -3.55
N MET A 9 4.71 3.37 -2.93
CA MET A 9 6.11 3.77 -2.76
C MET A 9 6.37 4.11 -1.29
N LEU A 10 7.35 3.43 -0.69
CA LEU A 10 7.86 3.79 0.62
C LEU A 10 8.95 4.86 0.48
N LYS A 11 8.92 5.86 1.36
CA LYS A 11 10.07 6.76 1.54
C LYS A 11 10.44 6.81 3.03
N LYS A 12 11.74 6.91 3.33
CA LYS A 12 12.21 7.32 4.67
C LYS A 12 12.19 8.84 4.76
N LYS A 13 11.54 9.41 5.78
CA LYS A 13 11.54 10.87 5.99
C LYS A 13 12.92 11.29 6.53
N THR A 14 13.73 11.94 5.68
CA THR A 14 15.01 12.55 6.09
C THR A 14 14.82 14.04 6.42
N SER A 15 14.02 14.34 7.44
CA SER A 15 14.05 15.67 8.07
C SER A 15 13.43 15.62 9.45
N GLY A 16 14.25 15.94 10.45
CA GLY A 16 13.84 16.42 11.77
C GLY A 16 12.85 15.55 12.56
N ALA A 17 13.40 14.82 13.54
CA ALA A 17 12.75 14.30 14.75
C ALA A 17 12.08 12.92 14.73
N HIS A 18 11.49 12.38 13.66
CA HIS A 18 11.01 10.97 13.63
C HIS A 18 11.38 10.23 12.33
N SER A 19 12.29 9.27 12.43
CA SER A 19 12.70 8.34 11.35
C SER A 19 11.67 7.20 11.24
N GLY A 20 10.44 7.52 10.80
CA GLY A 20 9.39 6.53 10.58
C GLY A 20 9.34 6.00 9.15
N THR A 21 8.96 4.73 8.98
CA THR A 21 8.61 4.16 7.67
C THR A 21 7.20 4.59 7.31
N TYR A 22 7.00 5.10 6.09
CA TYR A 22 5.68 5.49 5.62
C TYR A 22 5.39 5.05 4.19
N LEU A 23 4.12 4.79 3.93
CA LEU A 23 3.56 4.40 2.64
C LEU A 23 2.96 5.61 1.92
N LYS A 24 3.42 5.89 0.68
CA LYS A 24 2.83 6.87 -0.23
C LYS A 24 2.21 6.15 -1.43
N LEU A 25 0.96 6.52 -1.74
CA LEU A 25 0.25 6.00 -2.91
C LEU A 25 0.60 6.85 -4.13
N LEU A 26 1.20 6.25 -5.17
CA LEU A 26 1.73 6.97 -6.33
C LEU A 26 0.80 7.03 -7.53
N ASN A 27 0.00 5.98 -7.74
CA ASN A 27 -0.85 5.92 -8.93
C ASN A 27 -2.25 6.35 -8.56
N ILE A 28 -2.36 7.65 -8.48
CA ILE A 28 -3.60 8.33 -8.29
C ILE A 28 -3.75 9.23 -9.51
N ARG A 29 -4.34 8.71 -10.60
CA ARG A 29 -4.86 9.60 -11.66
C ARG A 29 -5.61 10.72 -10.93
N SER A 30 -5.34 11.97 -11.29
CA SER A 30 -5.58 13.20 -10.49
C SER A 30 -7.05 13.52 -10.10
N SER A 31 -7.86 12.52 -9.79
CA SER A 31 -9.28 12.58 -9.49
C SER A 31 -9.76 11.34 -8.70
N LEU A 32 -9.11 10.94 -7.60
CA LEU A 32 -9.83 10.03 -6.69
C LEU A 32 -11.09 10.73 -6.24
N LYS A 33 -12.22 10.06 -6.42
CA LYS A 33 -13.51 10.51 -5.88
C LYS A 33 -13.64 10.18 -4.39
N PHE A 34 -12.56 9.72 -3.76
CA PHE A 34 -12.52 9.23 -2.39
C PHE A 34 -11.27 9.76 -1.67
N PRO A 35 -11.37 10.00 -0.34
CA PRO A 35 -10.27 10.55 0.44
C PRO A 35 -9.17 9.50 0.68
N VAL A 36 -7.92 9.87 0.41
CA VAL A 36 -6.73 9.13 0.83
C VAL A 36 -5.72 10.08 1.45
N SER A 37 -4.89 9.59 2.37
CA SER A 37 -3.79 10.38 2.95
C SER A 37 -2.59 10.38 2.01
N GLU A 38 -1.79 11.46 2.06
CA GLU A 38 -0.55 11.53 1.30
C GLU A 38 0.48 10.48 1.76
N SER A 39 0.48 10.18 3.06
CA SER A 39 1.36 9.19 3.67
C SER A 39 0.68 8.48 4.84
N TYR A 40 0.96 7.19 4.99
CA TYR A 40 0.52 6.36 6.12
C TYR A 40 1.75 5.85 6.88
N GLU A 41 1.82 6.08 8.19
CA GLU A 41 2.92 5.54 9.01
C GLU A 41 2.74 4.03 9.21
N ILE A 42 3.84 3.29 9.05
CA ILE A 42 3.88 1.84 9.22
C ILE A 42 4.70 1.55 10.48
N ALA A 43 4.02 1.12 11.54
CA ALA A 43 4.62 0.76 12.83
C ALA A 43 4.40 -0.72 13.21
N ALA A 44 3.58 -1.44 12.43
CA ALA A 44 3.26 -2.86 12.57
C ALA A 44 2.82 -3.39 11.20
N ASP A 45 2.38 -4.65 11.15
CA ASP A 45 1.69 -5.17 9.97
C ASP A 45 0.40 -4.39 9.73
N VAL A 46 0.12 -4.09 8.46
CA VAL A 46 -0.97 -3.19 8.06
C VAL A 46 -1.72 -3.78 6.88
N LYS A 47 -3.03 -3.96 7.01
CA LYS A 47 -3.90 -4.39 5.92
C LYS A 47 -4.43 -3.21 5.15
N ILE A 48 -4.49 -3.38 3.84
CA ILE A 48 -4.97 -2.41 2.87
C ILE A 48 -6.15 -3.02 2.14
N GLY A 49 -7.28 -2.32 2.09
CA GLY A 49 -8.47 -2.82 1.41
C GLY A 49 -9.69 -1.91 1.56
N ARG A 50 -10.81 -2.29 0.94
CA ARG A 50 -12.08 -1.53 1.10
C ARG A 50 -12.81 -1.84 2.40
N SER A 51 -12.48 -2.95 3.07
CA SER A 51 -13.12 -3.33 4.32
C SER A 51 -12.81 -2.32 5.41
N ARG A 52 -13.78 -2.12 6.31
CA ARG A 52 -13.58 -1.37 7.56
C ARG A 52 -12.63 -2.05 8.55
N GLU A 53 -12.28 -3.31 8.28
CA GLU A 53 -11.35 -4.11 9.08
C GLU A 53 -9.89 -3.86 8.70
N CYS A 54 -9.63 -3.14 7.61
CA CYS A 54 -8.29 -2.74 7.20
C CYS A 54 -7.86 -1.45 7.90
N GLU A 55 -6.62 -1.41 8.38
CA GLU A 55 -6.00 -0.22 8.96
C GLU A 55 -5.90 0.91 7.92
N ILE A 56 -5.58 0.57 6.67
CA ILE A 56 -5.66 1.47 5.53
C ILE A 56 -6.90 1.12 4.72
N LYS A 57 -8.02 1.71 5.12
CA LYS A 57 -9.26 1.62 4.35
C LYS A 57 -9.23 2.57 3.15
N ILE A 58 -9.41 2.02 1.96
CA ILE A 58 -9.59 2.79 0.72
C ILE A 58 -10.96 2.43 0.14
N ASP A 59 -11.87 3.40 0.09
CA ASP A 59 -13.26 3.21 -0.34
C ASP A 59 -13.39 3.17 -1.88
N ASP A 60 -12.63 2.26 -2.50
CA ASP A 60 -12.67 1.97 -3.92
C ASP A 60 -13.55 0.72 -4.16
N PRO A 61 -14.67 0.84 -4.91
CA PRO A 61 -15.53 -0.29 -5.25
C PRO A 61 -14.81 -1.47 -5.93
N PHE A 62 -13.70 -1.22 -6.63
CA PHE A 62 -12.93 -2.24 -7.34
C PHE A 62 -11.79 -2.83 -6.51
N MET A 63 -11.54 -2.31 -5.31
CA MET A 63 -10.58 -2.89 -4.38
C MET A 63 -11.21 -4.06 -3.63
N SER A 64 -10.46 -5.15 -3.44
CA SER A 64 -10.87 -6.26 -2.56
C SER A 64 -11.09 -5.80 -1.12
N ALA A 65 -11.91 -6.58 -0.37
CA ALA A 65 -12.17 -6.31 1.05
C ALA A 65 -10.87 -6.22 1.86
N VAL A 66 -9.99 -7.20 1.67
CA VAL A 66 -8.57 -7.16 2.02
C VAL A 66 -7.83 -7.38 0.71
N HIS A 67 -7.04 -6.40 0.27
CA HIS A 67 -6.40 -6.40 -1.04
C HIS A 67 -4.91 -6.76 -0.93
N ALA A 68 -4.22 -6.09 -0.02
CA ALA A 68 -2.80 -6.33 0.23
C ALA A 68 -2.48 -6.12 1.72
N GLU A 69 -1.32 -6.61 2.12
CA GLU A 69 -0.78 -6.45 3.46
C GLU A 69 0.66 -5.94 3.37
N ILE A 70 1.00 -4.99 4.25
CA ILE A 70 2.38 -4.59 4.51
C ILE A 70 2.83 -5.36 5.74
N LEU A 71 3.89 -6.15 5.61
CA LEU A 71 4.51 -6.87 6.71
C LEU A 71 5.74 -6.10 7.19
N LEU A 72 5.83 -5.82 8.49
CA LEU A 72 6.99 -5.18 9.11
C LEU A 72 7.81 -6.24 9.85
N GLN A 73 8.90 -6.69 9.24
CA GLN A 73 9.78 -7.72 9.79
C GLN A 73 11.20 -7.20 9.90
N ASP A 74 11.78 -7.24 11.10
CA ASP A 74 13.18 -6.81 11.36
C ASP A 74 13.53 -5.40 10.87
N GLY A 75 12.52 -4.50 10.82
CA GLY A 75 12.68 -3.13 10.31
C GLY A 75 12.62 -3.00 8.79
N TYR A 76 12.38 -4.10 8.08
CA TYR A 76 12.08 -4.17 6.66
C TYR A 76 10.59 -4.26 6.43
N CYS A 77 10.13 -3.69 5.32
CA CYS A 77 8.74 -3.77 4.92
C CYS A 77 8.61 -4.67 3.70
N PHE A 78 7.58 -5.51 3.70
CA PHE A 78 7.25 -6.38 2.58
C PHE A 78 5.82 -6.13 2.15
N LEU A 79 5.55 -6.17 0.86
CA LEU A 79 4.21 -6.09 0.29
C LEU A 79 3.76 -7.48 -0.13
N HIS A 80 2.59 -7.88 0.36
CA HIS A 80 1.97 -9.15 0.02
C HIS A 80 0.58 -8.92 -0.56
N ASP A 81 0.32 -9.47 -1.75
CA ASP A 81 -1.03 -9.50 -2.32
C ASP A 81 -1.86 -10.60 -1.63
N MET A 82 -3.06 -10.25 -1.18
CA MET A 82 -3.93 -11.16 -0.40
C MET A 82 -4.93 -11.91 -1.29
N GLY A 83 -4.57 -12.19 -2.54
CA GLY A 83 -5.49 -12.77 -3.53
C GLY A 83 -6.48 -11.73 -4.04
N SER A 84 -6.01 -10.52 -4.31
CA SER A 84 -6.87 -9.44 -4.77
C SER A 84 -7.48 -9.73 -6.15
N THR A 85 -8.68 -9.19 -6.43
CA THR A 85 -9.38 -9.48 -7.69
C THR A 85 -8.66 -8.93 -8.92
N ASN A 86 -7.97 -7.79 -8.77
CA ASN A 86 -7.30 -7.10 -9.88
C ASN A 86 -5.77 -7.22 -9.82
N GLY A 87 -5.23 -7.89 -8.81
CA GLY A 87 -3.79 -7.94 -8.54
C GLY A 87 -3.27 -6.64 -7.91
N THR A 88 -2.13 -6.78 -7.21
CA THR A 88 -1.34 -5.66 -6.69
C THR A 88 -0.15 -5.40 -7.60
N LEU A 89 0.16 -4.14 -7.90
CA LEU A 89 1.33 -3.74 -8.67
C LEU A 89 2.32 -2.95 -7.80
N LEU A 90 3.59 -3.35 -7.80
CA LEU A 90 4.68 -2.60 -7.19
C LEU A 90 5.56 -2.03 -8.31
N ASN A 91 5.63 -0.70 -8.42
CA ASN A 91 6.42 -0.01 -9.46
C ASN A 91 6.16 -0.48 -10.91
N GLY A 92 4.94 -0.95 -11.19
CA GLY A 92 4.53 -1.44 -12.51
C GLY A 92 4.72 -2.95 -12.71
N GLU A 93 5.29 -3.66 -11.74
CA GLU A 93 5.42 -5.11 -11.74
C GLU A 93 4.36 -5.76 -10.84
N ALA A 94 3.81 -6.90 -11.25
CA ALA A 94 2.81 -7.61 -10.45
C ALA A 94 3.45 -8.25 -9.21
N VAL A 95 2.79 -8.09 -8.07
CA VAL A 95 3.12 -8.79 -6.84
C VAL A 95 2.43 -10.14 -6.88
N GLU A 96 3.21 -11.20 -7.12
CA GLU A 96 2.70 -12.57 -7.22
C GLU A 96 3.43 -13.48 -6.23
N GLY A 97 2.68 -14.35 -5.55
CA GLY A 97 3.24 -15.35 -4.65
C GLY A 97 3.76 -14.76 -3.34
N ASP A 98 5.07 -14.89 -3.11
CA ASP A 98 5.70 -14.52 -1.85
C ASP A 98 5.75 -13.00 -1.64
N PRO A 99 5.75 -12.51 -0.38
CA PRO A 99 5.90 -11.08 -0.09
C PRO A 99 7.17 -10.48 -0.71
N ILE A 100 7.03 -9.33 -1.36
CA ILE A 100 8.14 -8.62 -2.01
C ILE A 100 8.65 -7.53 -1.09
N GLU A 101 9.96 -7.49 -0.83
CA GLU A 101 10.59 -6.44 -0.03
C GLU A 101 10.40 -5.06 -0.69
N LEU A 102 9.93 -4.11 0.10
CA LEU A 102 9.74 -2.72 -0.30
C LEU A 102 11.04 -1.94 -0.09
N ILE A 103 11.73 -1.68 -1.20
CA ILE A 103 12.98 -0.92 -1.21
C ILE A 103 12.65 0.57 -1.37
N ASN A 104 13.36 1.42 -0.61
CA ASN A 104 13.24 2.88 -0.69
C ASN A 104 13.63 3.38 -2.09
N GLY A 105 12.73 4.16 -2.72
CA GLY A 105 12.94 4.78 -4.03
C GLY A 105 13.28 6.27 -4.00
#